data_AF-A0A399DVI8-F1
#
_entry.id   AF-A0A399DVI8-F1
#
_cell.length_a   1.000
_cell.length_b   1.000
_cell.length_c   1.000
_cell.angle_alpha   90.00
_cell.angle_beta   90.00
_cell.angle_gamma   90.00
#
_symmetry.space_group_name_H-M   'P 1'
#
loop_
_entity.id
_entity.type
_entity.pdbx_description
1 polymer ?
#
loop_
_entity_poly.entity_id
_entity_poly.type
_entity_poly.pdbx_seq_one_letter_code
_entity_poly.pdbx_strand_id
1 'polypeptide(L)'
;MGLAEAILAIVIIVALEAILSVDNAMVLAVMVKPLPPELRKKALLYGIIGAYVLRGLALLFATVIINVWWIQVLGGVYLIYLAVKFFLSRQSDEVRSPEEEVRASVQQSFWRIVVMVNVVDLAFAIDSVLVVVAFSKVFWVIFTGVAIGILLIRLAAGWMVRVMESYPRLEQVAYAVVGWAGLKLTLEGWNLGAEVWLHNEALALHLPKELFLGVTLLILAVGTLWALRSSDRSPSST
;
A
#
# COMPACT_ATOMS: atom_id res chain seq x y z
N MET A 1 -31.89 -11.25 1.84
CA MET A 1 -30.68 -11.92 1.31
C MET A 1 -30.59 -13.28 1.97
N GLY A 2 -30.56 -14.35 1.17
CA GLY A 2 -30.36 -15.70 1.68
C GLY A 2 -28.92 -15.94 2.13
N LEU A 3 -28.68 -16.98 2.94
CA LEU A 3 -27.33 -17.32 3.43
C LEU A 3 -26.36 -17.62 2.27
N ALA A 4 -26.80 -18.36 1.26
CA ALA A 4 -25.99 -18.70 0.09
C ALA A 4 -25.59 -17.45 -0.72
N GLU A 5 -26.53 -16.53 -0.92
CA GLU A 5 -26.26 -15.24 -1.57
C GLU A 5 -25.26 -14.42 -0.77
N ALA A 6 -25.39 -14.41 0.57
CA ALA A 6 -24.50 -13.66 1.45
C ALA A 6 -23.07 -14.19 1.39
N ILE A 7 -22.90 -15.51 1.41
CA ILE A 7 -21.58 -16.15 1.26
C ILE A 7 -20.97 -15.81 -0.09
N LEU A 8 -21.75 -15.92 -1.18
CA LEU A 8 -21.27 -15.59 -2.52
C LEU A 8 -20.84 -14.12 -2.62
N ALA A 9 -21.64 -13.21 -2.07
CA ALA A 9 -21.31 -11.79 -2.04
C ALA A 9 -20.04 -11.52 -1.23
N ILE A 10 -19.85 -12.16 -0.07
CA ILE A 10 -18.63 -12.05 0.73
C ILE A 10 -17.42 -12.50 -0.10
N VAL A 11 -17.51 -13.65 -0.78
CA VAL A 11 -16.42 -14.16 -1.61
C VAL A 11 -16.07 -13.18 -2.74
N ILE A 12 -17.06 -12.60 -3.40
CA ILE A 12 -16.83 -11.61 -4.46
C ILE A 12 -16.17 -10.35 -3.89
N ILE A 13 -16.65 -9.86 -2.74
CA ILE A 13 -16.06 -8.68 -2.08
C ILE A 13 -14.60 -8.95 -1.69
N VAL A 14 -14.30 -10.14 -1.16
CA VAL A 14 -12.93 -10.55 -0.86
C VAL A 14 -12.08 -10.59 -2.12
N ALA A 15 -12.61 -11.10 -3.23
CA ALA A 15 -11.90 -11.13 -4.51
C ALA A 15 -11.64 -9.71 -5.05
N LEU A 16 -12.62 -8.82 -4.98
CA LEU A 16 -12.49 -7.41 -5.37
C LEU A 16 -11.40 -6.71 -4.53
N GLU A 17 -11.44 -6.87 -3.21
CA GLU A 17 -10.43 -6.31 -2.31
C GLU A 17 -9.04 -6.86 -2.61
N ALA A 18 -8.91 -8.16 -2.87
CA ALA A 18 -7.64 -8.79 -3.19
C ALA A 18 -7.04 -8.28 -4.51
N ILE A 19 -7.85 -8.17 -5.57
CA ILE A 19 -7.42 -7.66 -6.89
C ILE A 19 -6.99 -6.20 -6.77
N LEU A 20 -7.75 -5.38 -6.05
CA LEU A 20 -7.49 -3.95 -5.87
C LEU A 20 -6.32 -3.64 -4.93
N SER A 21 -5.80 -4.63 -4.18
CA SER A 21 -4.84 -4.41 -3.09
C SER A 21 -3.51 -5.17 -3.25
N VAL A 22 -3.18 -5.65 -4.45
CA VAL A 22 -1.91 -6.33 -4.72
C VAL A 22 -0.71 -5.40 -4.50
N ASP A 23 -0.80 -4.17 -4.99
CA ASP A 23 0.16 -3.08 -4.77
C ASP A 23 0.17 -2.58 -3.32
N ASN A 24 -1.01 -2.51 -2.67
CA ASN A 24 -1.14 -2.12 -1.27
C ASN A 24 -0.35 -3.04 -0.31
N ALA A 25 -0.30 -4.35 -0.59
CA ALA A 25 0.51 -5.28 0.20
C ALA A 25 2.02 -4.98 0.09
N MET A 26 2.48 -4.58 -1.10
CA MET A 26 3.87 -4.21 -1.34
C MET A 26 4.23 -2.88 -0.67
N VAL A 27 3.34 -1.89 -0.74
CA VAL A 27 3.45 -0.62 -0.02
C VAL A 27 3.58 -0.87 1.49
N LEU A 28 2.69 -1.66 2.07
CA LEU A 28 2.72 -1.98 3.49
C LEU A 28 4.04 -2.67 3.88
N ALA A 29 4.52 -3.62 3.07
CA ALA A 29 5.79 -4.30 3.30
C ALA A 29 6.98 -3.33 3.30
N VAL A 30 7.05 -2.42 2.32
CA VAL A 30 8.08 -1.39 2.21
C VAL A 30 8.06 -0.44 3.41
N MET A 31 6.88 -0.03 3.88
CA MET A 31 6.74 0.90 5.00
C MET A 31 7.22 0.32 6.33
N VAL A 32 6.98 -0.98 6.57
CA VAL A 32 7.38 -1.62 7.83
C VAL A 32 8.81 -2.18 7.79
N LYS A 33 9.38 -2.43 6.61
CA LYS A 33 10.72 -3.03 6.46
C LYS A 33 11.84 -2.32 7.26
N PRO A 34 11.88 -0.99 7.39
CA PRO A 34 12.92 -0.32 8.18
C PRO A 34 12.91 -0.66 9.68
N LEU A 35 11.80 -1.21 10.20
CA LEU A 35 11.71 -1.60 11.61
C LEU A 35 12.54 -2.86 11.90
N PRO A 36 13.02 -3.06 13.14
CA PRO A 36 13.53 -4.34 13.61
C PRO A 36 12.49 -5.47 13.42
N PRO A 37 12.90 -6.72 13.15
CA PRO A 37 11.99 -7.84 12.86
C PRO A 37 10.87 -8.03 13.90
N GLU A 38 11.17 -7.83 15.18
CA GLU A 38 10.19 -7.92 16.27
C GLU A 38 9.13 -6.81 16.21
N LEU A 39 9.54 -5.59 15.87
CA LEU A 39 8.66 -4.44 15.73
C LEU A 39 7.86 -4.49 14.43
N ARG A 40 8.36 -5.11 13.36
CA ARG A 40 7.59 -5.31 12.12
C ARG A 40 6.31 -6.08 12.36
N LYS A 41 6.39 -7.20 13.07
CA LYS A 41 5.22 -8.01 13.42
C LYS A 41 4.22 -7.23 14.26
N LYS A 42 4.72 -6.41 15.20
CA LYS A 42 3.88 -5.52 16.02
C LYS A 42 3.22 -4.42 15.20
N ALA A 43 3.95 -3.75 14.31
CA ALA A 43 3.38 -2.75 13.39
C ALA A 43 2.32 -3.40 12.48
N LEU A 44 2.65 -4.60 11.99
CA LEU A 44 1.75 -5.54 11.31
C LEU A 44 0.72 -6.22 12.23
N LEU A 45 0.57 -5.88 13.50
CA LEU A 45 -0.56 -6.28 14.32
C LEU A 45 -1.43 -5.07 14.70
N TYR A 46 -0.81 -4.03 15.25
CA TYR A 46 -1.51 -2.79 15.64
C TYR A 46 -2.19 -2.11 14.47
N GLY A 47 -1.57 -2.13 13.28
CA GLY A 47 -2.24 -1.63 12.07
C GLY A 47 -3.46 -2.46 11.61
N ILE A 48 -3.68 -3.71 12.07
CA ILE A 48 -4.90 -4.46 11.71
C ILE A 48 -6.07 -3.87 12.49
N ILE A 49 -5.84 -3.61 13.77
CA ILE A 49 -6.83 -3.00 14.65
C ILE A 49 -7.20 -1.61 14.11
N GLY A 50 -6.19 -0.80 13.77
CA GLY A 50 -6.40 0.50 13.14
C GLY A 50 -7.14 0.39 11.81
N ALA A 51 -6.72 -0.52 10.92
CA ALA A 51 -7.38 -0.74 9.64
C ALA A 51 -8.85 -1.13 9.80
N TYR A 52 -9.20 -2.05 10.71
CA TYR A 52 -10.61 -2.41 10.93
C TYR A 52 -11.46 -1.24 11.42
N VAL A 53 -10.95 -0.46 12.37
CA VAL A 53 -11.67 0.70 12.90
C VAL A 53 -11.84 1.76 11.81
N LEU A 54 -10.74 2.16 11.16
CA LEU A 54 -10.76 3.17 10.10
C LEU A 54 -11.59 2.71 8.91
N ARG A 55 -11.53 1.44 8.54
CA ARG A 55 -12.31 0.88 7.44
C ARG A 55 -13.78 0.77 7.76
N GLY A 56 -14.13 0.36 8.98
CA GLY A 56 -15.51 0.39 9.46
C GLY A 56 -16.10 1.81 9.41
N LEU A 57 -15.33 2.80 9.89
CA LEU A 57 -15.71 4.21 9.79
C LEU A 57 -15.82 4.67 8.33
N ALA A 58 -14.87 4.29 7.47
CA ALA A 58 -14.90 4.65 6.06
C ALA A 58 -16.11 4.08 5.32
N LEU A 59 -16.54 2.87 5.67
CA LEU A 59 -17.76 2.26 5.11
C LEU A 59 -19.03 2.96 5.63
N LEU A 60 -19.09 3.30 6.92
CA LEU A 60 -20.23 4.00 7.52
C LEU A 60 -20.36 5.43 6.99
N PHE A 61 -19.24 6.11 6.81
CA PHE A 61 -19.15 7.51 6.36
C PHE A 61 -18.60 7.62 4.94
N ALA A 62 -18.90 6.65 4.06
CA ALA A 62 -18.33 6.58 2.73
C ALA A 62 -18.51 7.90 1.96
N THR A 63 -19.73 8.46 1.97
CA THR A 63 -20.04 9.73 1.33
C THR A 63 -19.22 10.91 1.86
N VAL A 64 -18.85 10.90 3.14
CA VAL A 64 -17.99 11.94 3.72
C VAL A 64 -16.54 11.69 3.32
N ILE A 65 -16.05 10.46 3.47
CA ILE A 65 -14.64 10.09 3.23
C ILE A 65 -14.24 10.28 1.77
N ILE A 66 -15.13 10.01 0.81
CA ILE A 66 -14.87 10.21 -0.63
C ILE A 66 -14.54 11.67 -0.95
N ASN A 67 -15.09 12.62 -0.19
CA ASN A 67 -14.82 14.05 -0.39
C ASN A 67 -13.49 14.51 0.23
N VAL A 68 -12.77 13.64 0.95
CA VAL A 68 -11.52 13.96 1.65
C VAL A 68 -10.30 13.71 0.78
N TRP A 69 -10.27 14.36 -0.38
CA TRP A 69 -9.28 14.18 -1.44
C TRP A 69 -7.81 14.34 -0.99
N TRP A 70 -7.56 15.21 -0.01
CA TRP A 70 -6.21 15.50 0.47
C TRP A 70 -5.55 14.30 1.17
N ILE A 71 -6.33 13.33 1.70
CA ILE A 71 -5.77 12.10 2.29
C ILE A 71 -5.02 11.29 1.23
N GLN A 72 -5.58 11.17 0.02
CA GLN A 72 -4.93 10.48 -1.11
C GLN A 72 -3.69 11.23 -1.58
N VAL A 73 -3.76 12.56 -1.68
CA VAL A 73 -2.59 13.37 -2.05
C VAL A 73 -1.46 13.22 -1.04
N LEU A 74 -1.74 13.35 0.27
CA LEU A 74 -0.74 13.19 1.33
C LEU A 74 -0.16 11.78 1.35
N GLY A 75 -1.00 10.75 1.24
CA GLY A 75 -0.58 9.35 1.16
C GLY A 75 0.34 9.12 -0.04
N GLY A 76 -0.08 9.56 -1.23
CA GLY A 76 0.68 9.38 -2.46
C GLY A 76 2.02 10.11 -2.44
N VAL A 77 2.05 11.36 -1.98
CA VAL A 77 3.31 12.13 -1.83
C VAL A 77 4.25 11.44 -0.86
N TYR A 78 3.74 10.88 0.24
CA TYR A 78 4.55 10.14 1.19
C TYR A 78 5.16 8.86 0.56
N LEU A 79 4.42 8.13 -0.26
CA LEU A 79 4.92 6.96 -0.99
C LEU A 79 5.99 7.34 -2.02
N ILE A 80 5.78 8.42 -2.77
CA ILE A 80 6.79 8.98 -3.70
C ILE A 80 8.05 9.34 -2.93
N TYR A 81 7.92 10.03 -1.79
CA TYR A 81 9.05 10.37 -0.92
C TYR A 81 9.82 9.12 -0.46
N LEU A 82 9.14 8.06 -0.04
CA LEU A 82 9.79 6.80 0.35
C LEU A 82 10.59 6.19 -0.81
N ALA A 83 10.01 6.15 -2.01
CA ALA A 83 10.66 5.64 -3.21
C ALA A 83 11.89 6.47 -3.60
N VAL A 84 11.73 7.80 -3.71
CA VAL A 84 12.81 8.72 -4.08
C VAL A 84 13.95 8.65 -3.05
N LYS A 85 13.63 8.70 -1.76
CA LYS A 85 14.63 8.58 -0.70
C LYS A 85 15.41 7.28 -0.81
N PHE A 86 14.74 6.16 -1.05
CA PHE A 86 15.39 4.87 -1.22
C PHE A 86 16.40 4.87 -2.38
N PHE A 87 16.02 5.38 -3.55
CA PHE A 87 16.91 5.40 -4.71
C PHE A 87 18.05 6.42 -4.58
N LEU A 88 17.82 7.57 -3.94
CA LEU A 88 18.86 8.58 -3.72
C LEU A 88 19.87 8.16 -2.64
N SER A 89 19.40 7.59 -1.52
CA SER A 89 20.29 7.15 -0.43
C SER A 89 21.19 5.96 -0.81
N ARG A 90 20.89 5.29 -1.93
CA ARG A 90 21.69 4.18 -2.48
C ARG A 90 22.87 4.65 -3.34
N GLN A 91 22.90 5.91 -3.78
CA GLN A 91 24.06 6.50 -4.46
C GLN A 91 25.11 7.03 -3.48
N SER A 92 24.71 7.33 -2.24
CA SER A 92 25.60 7.72 -1.16
C SER A 92 26.01 6.50 -0.33
N ASP A 93 26.81 5.59 -0.91
CA ASP A 93 27.61 4.65 -0.12
C ASP A 93 28.78 5.42 0.50
N GLU A 94 28.48 6.27 1.46
CA GLU A 94 29.48 6.81 2.38
C GLU A 94 29.00 6.54 3.81
N VAL A 95 29.78 5.69 4.47
CA VAL A 95 29.69 5.17 5.83
C VAL A 95 28.74 5.95 6.75
N ARG A 96 27.62 5.33 7.10
CA ARG A 96 26.91 5.63 8.34
C ARG A 96 26.61 4.36 9.11
N SER A 97 27.55 3.95 9.95
CA SER A 97 27.22 3.57 11.32
C SER A 97 27.60 4.76 12.21
N PRO A 98 26.70 5.16 13.13
CA PRO A 98 26.95 4.78 14.50
C PRO A 98 25.70 4.13 15.12
N GLU A 99 25.90 2.91 15.57
CA GLU A 99 25.09 2.27 16.59
C GLU A 99 25.21 3.05 17.90
N GLU A 100 24.44 4.13 18.12
CA GLU A 100 24.24 4.66 19.49
C GLU A 100 23.11 5.71 19.67
N GLU A 101 22.51 6.28 18.61
CA GLU A 101 21.40 7.26 18.73
C GLU A 101 19.98 6.66 18.66
N VAL A 102 19.87 5.32 18.72
CA VAL A 102 18.80 4.58 18.02
C VAL A 102 17.59 4.19 18.88
N ARG A 103 17.63 4.23 20.22
CA ARG A 103 16.49 3.68 21.02
C ARG A 103 15.33 4.65 21.26
N ALA A 104 15.57 5.94 21.48
CA ALA A 104 14.50 6.94 21.59
C ALA A 104 13.87 7.26 20.21
N SER A 105 14.68 7.19 19.15
CA SER A 105 14.25 7.37 17.75
C SER A 105 13.50 6.16 17.19
N VAL A 106 13.74 4.93 17.66
CA VAL A 106 13.03 3.72 17.19
C VAL A 106 11.58 3.64 17.66
N GLN A 107 11.24 4.00 18.90
CA GLN A 107 9.82 4.01 19.33
C GLN A 107 9.02 5.15 18.69
N GLN A 108 9.61 6.35 18.59
CA GLN A 108 8.98 7.46 17.87
C GLN A 108 8.84 7.15 16.38
N SER A 109 9.80 6.44 15.79
CA SER A 109 9.69 5.91 14.42
C SER A 109 8.65 4.81 14.29
N PHE A 110 8.48 3.95 15.30
CA PHE A 110 7.49 2.88 15.31
C PHE A 110 6.06 3.42 15.23
N TRP A 111 5.68 4.29 16.16
CA TRP A 111 4.33 4.86 16.16
C TRP A 111 4.06 5.71 14.93
N ARG A 112 5.06 6.45 14.45
CA ARG A 112 4.97 7.17 13.16
C ARG A 112 4.69 6.22 12.00
N ILE A 113 5.38 5.08 11.94
CA ILE A 113 5.14 4.06 10.91
C ILE A 113 3.73 3.49 11.05
N VAL A 114 3.29 3.11 12.25
CA VAL A 114 1.93 2.58 12.47
C VAL A 114 0.87 3.58 12.03
N VAL A 115 0.99 4.85 12.40
CA VAL A 115 0.06 5.91 11.95
C VAL A 115 0.10 6.05 10.44
N MET A 116 1.29 6.12 9.84
CA MET A 116 1.42 6.27 8.40
C MET A 116 0.86 5.07 7.63
N VAL A 117 1.01 3.82 8.10
CA VAL A 117 0.40 2.70 7.36
C VAL A 117 -1.12 2.79 7.40
N ASN A 118 -1.71 3.26 8.50
CA ASN A 118 -3.15 3.45 8.61
C ASN A 118 -3.66 4.63 7.76
N VAL A 119 -2.89 5.73 7.67
CA VAL A 119 -3.22 6.87 6.79
C VAL A 119 -3.17 6.46 5.32
N VAL A 120 -2.12 5.74 4.93
CA VAL A 120 -1.97 5.22 3.56
C VAL A 120 -3.04 4.17 3.26
N ASP A 121 -3.37 3.28 4.20
CA ASP A 121 -4.47 2.31 4.07
C ASP A 121 -5.81 3.02 3.86
N LEU A 122 -6.09 4.08 4.64
CA LEU A 122 -7.28 4.90 4.47
C LEU A 122 -7.32 5.62 3.12
N ALA A 123 -6.17 6.07 2.62
CA ALA A 123 -6.06 6.69 1.30
C ALA A 123 -6.44 5.71 0.18
N PHE A 124 -5.89 4.48 0.22
CA PHE A 124 -6.27 3.43 -0.73
C PHE A 124 -7.70 2.93 -0.52
N ALA A 125 -8.24 3.09 0.70
CA ALA A 125 -9.56 2.61 1.02
C ALA A 125 -10.67 3.33 0.26
N ILE A 126 -10.45 4.58 -0.19
CA ILE A 126 -11.47 5.39 -0.88
C ILE A 126 -11.96 4.67 -2.16
N ASP A 127 -11.04 4.22 -3.00
CA ASP A 127 -11.37 3.50 -4.25
C ASP A 127 -12.05 2.16 -4.00
N SER A 128 -11.52 1.39 -3.05
CA SER A 128 -12.05 0.04 -2.81
C SER A 128 -13.39 0.08 -2.07
N VAL A 129 -13.61 1.07 -1.19
CA VAL A 129 -14.92 1.33 -0.57
C VAL A 129 -15.96 1.64 -1.64
N LEU A 130 -15.66 2.53 -2.60
CA LEU A 130 -16.56 2.87 -3.70
C LEU A 130 -17.01 1.62 -4.48
N VAL A 131 -16.07 0.74 -4.83
CA VAL A 131 -16.35 -0.51 -5.53
C VAL A 131 -17.25 -1.43 -4.70
N VAL A 132 -16.95 -1.62 -3.42
CA VAL A 132 -17.68 -2.56 -2.57
C VAL A 132 -19.08 -2.05 -2.22
N VAL A 133 -19.26 -0.74 -1.97
CA VAL A 133 -20.59 -0.15 -1.70
C VAL A 133 -21.44 -0.02 -2.96
N ALA A 134 -20.82 -0.04 -4.14
CA ALA A 134 -21.53 -0.18 -5.41
C ALA A 134 -22.03 -1.62 -5.62
N PHE A 135 -21.25 -2.62 -5.19
CA PHE A 135 -21.57 -4.04 -5.34
C PHE A 135 -22.68 -4.54 -4.40
N SER A 136 -22.67 -4.15 -3.13
CA SER A 136 -23.68 -4.58 -2.15
C SER A 136 -24.17 -3.41 -1.30
N LYS A 137 -25.42 -3.52 -0.81
CA LYS A 137 -26.03 -2.57 0.14
C LYS A 137 -26.17 -3.13 1.55
N VAL A 138 -25.83 -4.42 1.75
CA VAL A 138 -25.98 -5.09 3.05
C VAL A 138 -24.70 -4.89 3.86
N PHE A 139 -24.74 -4.00 4.84
CA PHE A 139 -23.55 -3.57 5.59
C PHE A 139 -22.75 -4.73 6.20
N TRP A 140 -23.40 -5.69 6.86
CA TRP A 140 -22.67 -6.79 7.52
C TRP A 140 -21.93 -7.69 6.50
N VAL A 141 -22.50 -7.92 5.32
CA VAL A 141 -21.87 -8.67 4.22
C VAL A 141 -20.63 -7.94 3.71
N ILE A 142 -20.78 -6.63 3.50
CA ILE A 142 -19.68 -5.75 3.09
C ILE A 142 -18.56 -5.76 4.11
N PHE A 143 -18.90 -5.50 5.37
CA PHE A 143 -17.93 -5.41 6.45
C PHE A 143 -17.20 -6.74 6.64
N THR A 144 -17.89 -7.88 6.60
CA THR A 144 -17.24 -9.19 6.69
C THR A 144 -16.30 -9.46 5.51
N GLY A 145 -16.73 -9.17 4.28
CA GLY A 145 -15.88 -9.36 3.09
C GLY A 145 -14.63 -8.48 3.12
N VAL A 146 -14.79 -7.19 3.41
CA VAL A 146 -13.68 -6.25 3.56
C VAL A 146 -12.78 -6.66 4.73
N ALA A 147 -13.36 -7.15 5.84
CA ALA A 147 -12.58 -7.55 6.99
C ALA A 147 -11.69 -8.76 6.71
N ILE A 148 -12.17 -9.72 5.92
CA ILE A 148 -11.36 -10.84 5.43
C ILE A 148 -10.30 -10.32 4.45
N GLY A 149 -10.66 -9.40 3.54
CA GLY A 149 -9.73 -8.75 2.62
C GLY A 149 -8.53 -8.11 3.34
N ILE A 150 -8.78 -7.33 4.41
CA ILE A 150 -7.74 -6.72 5.25
C ILE A 150 -6.78 -7.78 5.79
N LEU A 151 -7.28 -8.93 6.27
CA LEU A 151 -6.41 -10.01 6.76
C LEU A 151 -5.54 -10.57 5.64
N LEU A 152 -6.10 -10.83 4.46
CA LEU A 152 -5.35 -11.37 3.32
C LEU A 152 -4.24 -10.42 2.88
N ILE A 153 -4.52 -9.12 2.79
CA ILE A 153 -3.52 -8.09 2.45
C ILE A 153 -2.42 -8.07 3.51
N ARG A 154 -2.77 -8.20 4.79
CA ARG A 154 -1.80 -8.24 5.89
C ARG A 154 -0.86 -9.43 5.81
N LEU A 155 -1.42 -10.60 5.52
CA LEU A 155 -0.66 -11.84 5.33
C LEU A 155 0.25 -11.73 4.09
N ALA A 156 -0.27 -11.16 3.00
CA ALA A 156 0.49 -10.90 1.79
C ALA A 156 1.65 -9.93 2.04
N ALA A 157 1.44 -8.86 2.81
CA ALA A 157 2.50 -7.93 3.19
C ALA A 157 3.59 -8.61 4.04
N GLY A 158 3.20 -9.42 5.03
CA GLY A 158 4.14 -10.21 5.82
C GLY A 158 4.93 -11.24 5.00
N TRP A 159 4.29 -11.83 3.99
CA TRP A 159 4.97 -12.67 3.00
C TRP A 159 5.94 -11.85 2.13
N MET A 160 5.52 -10.68 1.63
CA MET A 160 6.34 -9.82 0.80
C MET A 160 7.60 -9.31 1.54
N VAL A 161 7.49 -9.00 2.84
CA VAL A 161 8.66 -8.68 3.68
C VAL A 161 9.69 -9.83 3.64
N ARG A 162 9.25 -11.08 3.82
CA ARG A 162 10.13 -12.26 3.77
C ARG A 162 10.74 -12.48 2.39
N VAL A 163 9.98 -12.22 1.33
CA VAL A 163 10.46 -12.27 -0.06
C VAL A 163 11.58 -11.25 -0.28
N MET A 164 11.40 -10.01 0.19
CA MET A 164 12.42 -8.96 0.07
C MET A 164 13.68 -9.22 0.92
N GLU A 165 13.54 -9.93 2.04
CA GLU A 165 14.69 -10.39 2.84
C GLU A 165 15.46 -11.50 2.14
N SER A 166 14.73 -12.43 1.50
CA SER A 166 15.33 -13.56 0.78
C SER A 166 15.95 -13.15 -0.56
N TYR A 167 15.37 -12.13 -1.20
CA TYR A 167 15.79 -11.61 -2.51
C TYR A 167 15.97 -10.08 -2.44
N PRO A 168 17.12 -9.57 -1.95
CA PRO A 168 17.34 -8.14 -1.76
C PRO A 168 17.19 -7.28 -3.02
N ARG A 169 17.35 -7.86 -4.21
CA ARG A 169 17.12 -7.14 -5.48
C ARG A 169 15.64 -6.86 -5.74
N LEU A 170 14.72 -7.70 -5.24
CA LEU A 170 13.28 -7.44 -5.32
C LEU A 170 12.85 -6.23 -4.51
N GLU A 171 13.68 -5.77 -3.58
CA GLU A 171 13.44 -4.51 -2.88
C GLU A 171 13.38 -3.31 -3.84
N GLN A 172 14.27 -3.25 -4.83
CA GLN A 172 14.26 -2.14 -5.79
C GLN A 172 12.98 -2.13 -6.62
N VAL A 173 12.54 -3.33 -7.02
CA VAL A 173 11.27 -3.52 -7.71
C VAL A 173 10.11 -3.06 -6.83
N ALA A 174 10.15 -3.42 -5.54
CA ALA A 174 9.12 -3.02 -4.60
C ALA A 174 9.04 -1.50 -4.42
N TYR A 175 10.17 -0.82 -4.21
CA TYR A 175 10.19 0.64 -4.11
C TYR A 175 9.78 1.34 -5.41
N ALA A 176 10.08 0.76 -6.58
CA ALA A 176 9.60 1.28 -7.86
C ALA A 176 8.08 1.19 -7.99
N VAL A 177 7.48 0.04 -7.63
CA VAL A 177 6.02 -0.14 -7.58
C VAL A 177 5.39 0.80 -6.55
N VAL A 178 6.01 0.99 -5.39
CA VAL A 178 5.51 1.92 -4.36
C VAL A 178 5.54 3.37 -4.85
N GLY A 179 6.59 3.80 -5.55
CA GLY A 179 6.66 5.13 -6.16
C GLY A 179 5.58 5.33 -7.23
N TRP A 180 5.35 4.30 -8.06
CA TRP A 180 4.30 4.30 -9.07
C TRP A 180 2.89 4.34 -8.46
N ALA A 181 2.64 3.54 -7.42
CA ALA A 181 1.40 3.58 -6.65
C ALA A 181 1.19 4.96 -5.98
N GLY A 182 2.27 5.57 -5.48
CA GLY A 182 2.25 6.93 -4.94
C GLY A 182 1.83 7.97 -5.96
N LEU A 183 2.37 7.90 -7.19
CA LEU A 183 1.97 8.79 -8.29
C LEU A 183 0.49 8.61 -8.64
N LYS A 184 0.02 7.37 -8.82
CA LYS A 184 -1.39 7.07 -9.06
C LYS A 184 -2.27 7.70 -7.97
N LEU A 185 -1.95 7.42 -6.71
CA LEU A 185 -2.75 7.86 -5.56
C LEU A 185 -2.78 9.40 -5.45
N THR A 186 -1.67 10.07 -5.74
CA THR A 186 -1.62 11.53 -5.80
C THR A 186 -2.48 12.09 -6.93
N LEU A 187 -2.47 11.47 -8.11
CA LEU A 187 -3.30 11.88 -9.24
C LEU A 187 -4.80 11.66 -8.96
N GLU A 188 -5.16 10.54 -8.33
CA GLU A 188 -6.55 10.26 -7.93
C GLU A 188 -7.05 11.29 -6.91
N GLY A 189 -6.25 11.59 -5.89
CA GLY A 189 -6.57 12.65 -4.94
C GLY A 189 -6.65 14.03 -5.59
N TRP A 190 -5.76 14.35 -6.54
CA TRP A 190 -5.83 15.60 -7.28
C TRP A 190 -7.11 15.70 -8.12
N ASN A 191 -7.52 14.63 -8.79
CA ASN A 191 -8.73 14.59 -9.61
C ASN A 191 -9.98 14.85 -8.76
N LEU A 192 -10.07 14.17 -7.61
CA LEU A 192 -11.16 14.39 -6.66
C LEU A 192 -11.17 15.83 -6.12
N GLY A 193 -9.99 16.42 -5.86
CA GLY A 193 -9.88 17.83 -5.48
C GLY A 193 -10.30 18.79 -6.59
N ALA A 194 -9.91 18.51 -7.84
CA ALA A 194 -10.27 19.34 -8.99
C ALA A 194 -11.78 19.32 -9.28
N GLU A 195 -12.42 18.17 -9.15
CA GLU A 195 -13.86 17.99 -9.34
C GLU A 195 -14.65 18.61 -8.18
N VAL A 196 -14.37 18.19 -6.94
CA VAL A 196 -15.18 18.55 -5.76
C VAL A 196 -14.91 19.97 -5.28
N TRP A 197 -13.66 20.44 -5.34
CA TRP A 197 -13.28 21.72 -4.75
C TRP A 197 -13.15 22.83 -5.80
N LEU A 198 -12.43 22.56 -6.89
CA LEU A 198 -12.23 23.55 -7.96
C LEU A 198 -13.39 23.63 -8.94
N HIS A 199 -14.32 22.67 -8.93
CA HIS A 199 -15.44 22.56 -9.89
C HIS A 199 -14.93 22.68 -11.35
N ASN A 200 -13.73 22.16 -11.61
CA ASN A 200 -13.04 22.31 -12.88
C ASN A 200 -12.46 20.98 -13.35
N GLU A 201 -13.29 20.23 -14.10
CA GLU A 201 -12.91 18.95 -14.70
C GLU A 201 -11.74 19.05 -15.68
N ALA A 202 -11.48 20.23 -16.26
CA ALA A 202 -10.36 20.41 -17.19
C ALA A 202 -8.99 20.27 -16.51
N LEU A 203 -8.92 20.40 -15.18
CA LEU A 203 -7.70 20.20 -14.40
C LEU A 203 -7.52 18.75 -13.92
N ALA A 204 -8.48 17.87 -14.19
CA ALA A 204 -8.41 16.46 -13.79
C ALA A 204 -7.49 15.68 -14.75
N LEU A 205 -6.38 15.19 -14.21
CA LEU A 205 -5.41 14.33 -14.87
C LEU A 205 -5.82 12.86 -14.70
N HIS A 206 -6.68 12.40 -15.61
CA HIS A 206 -7.16 11.03 -15.59
C HIS A 206 -6.06 10.05 -16.00
N LEU A 207 -5.64 9.18 -15.08
CA LEU A 207 -4.75 8.06 -15.38
C LEU A 207 -5.61 6.83 -15.71
N PRO A 208 -5.59 6.30 -16.94
CA PRO A 208 -6.35 5.10 -17.28
C PRO A 208 -5.92 3.91 -16.42
N LYS A 209 -6.88 3.16 -15.88
CA LYS A 209 -6.61 2.01 -15.00
C LYS A 209 -5.80 0.92 -15.70
N GLU A 210 -6.04 0.75 -17.01
CA GLU A 210 -5.35 -0.19 -17.87
C GLU A 210 -3.88 0.18 -18.03
N LEU A 211 -3.58 1.48 -18.18
CA LEU A 211 -2.22 1.99 -18.25
C LEU A 211 -1.51 1.78 -16.91
N PHE A 212 -2.17 2.10 -15.80
CA PHE A 212 -1.62 1.87 -14.46
C PHE A 212 -1.25 0.39 -14.26
N LEU A 213 -2.20 -0.52 -14.53
CA LEU A 213 -1.97 -1.96 -14.40
C LEU A 213 -0.89 -2.44 -15.35
N GLY A 214 -0.88 -1.98 -16.61
CA GLY A 214 0.13 -2.34 -17.59
C GLY A 214 1.53 -1.95 -17.15
N VAL A 215 1.71 -0.72 -16.64
CA VAL A 215 3.00 -0.25 -16.11
C VAL A 215 3.40 -1.02 -14.85
N THR A 216 2.47 -1.27 -13.92
CA THR A 216 2.73 -2.07 -12.72
C THR A 216 3.21 -3.48 -13.08
N LEU A 217 2.49 -4.16 -13.99
CA LEU A 217 2.86 -5.49 -14.46
C LEU A 217 4.21 -5.48 -15.19
N LEU A 218 4.49 -4.44 -15.98
CA LEU A 218 5.78 -4.27 -16.64
C LEU A 218 6.92 -4.12 -15.61
N ILE A 219 6.76 -3.26 -14.60
CA ILE A 219 7.74 -3.07 -13.52
C ILE A 219 7.97 -4.40 -12.80
N LEU A 220 6.91 -5.12 -12.46
CA LEU A 220 7.01 -6.41 -11.78
C LEU A 220 7.70 -7.46 -12.66
N ALA A 221 7.30 -7.59 -13.92
CA ALA A 221 7.85 -8.60 -14.83
C ALA A 221 9.33 -8.31 -15.13
N VAL A 222 9.66 -7.10 -15.59
CA VAL A 222 11.03 -6.71 -15.93
C VAL A 222 11.91 -6.70 -14.68
N GLY A 223 11.41 -6.12 -13.58
CA GLY A 223 12.13 -6.03 -12.33
C GLY A 223 12.43 -7.40 -11.72
N THR A 224 11.46 -8.32 -11.74
CA THR A 224 11.66 -9.68 -11.22
C THR A 224 12.61 -10.48 -12.11
N LEU A 225 12.47 -10.40 -13.45
CA LEU A 225 13.39 -11.05 -14.38
C LEU A 225 14.83 -10.54 -14.21
N TRP A 226 15.02 -9.23 -14.06
CA TRP A 226 16.32 -8.64 -13.80
C TRP A 226 16.90 -9.07 -12.45
N ALA A 227 16.06 -9.08 -11.40
CA ALA A 227 16.47 -9.49 -10.06
C ALA A 227 16.90 -10.96 -10.00
N LEU A 228 16.23 -11.84 -10.76
CA LEU A 228 16.53 -13.27 -10.82
C LEU A 228 17.71 -13.61 -11.73
N ARG A 229 17.92 -12.88 -12.84
CA ARG A 229 19.00 -13.15 -13.82
C ARG A 229 20.41 -12.85 -13.32
N SER A 230 20.55 -12.10 -12.23
CA SER A 230 21.84 -11.58 -11.78
C SER A 230 22.55 -12.48 -10.75
N SER A 231 22.18 -13.76 -10.69
CA SER A 231 22.97 -14.80 -10.00
C SER A 231 24.05 -15.35 -10.93
N ASP A 232 25.14 -14.59 -11.11
CA ASP A 232 26.51 -15.14 -11.09
C ASP A 232 27.55 -14.06 -11.35
N ARG A 233 28.55 -14.01 -10.44
CA ARG A 233 29.95 -13.57 -10.57
C ARG A 233 30.46 -13.00 -9.25
N SER A 234 30.72 -13.89 -8.29
CA SER A 234 31.85 -13.67 -7.37
C SER A 234 33.07 -14.37 -8.01
N PRO A 235 34.16 -13.64 -8.31
CA PRO A 235 35.40 -14.28 -8.75
C PRO A 235 35.94 -15.12 -7.58
N SER A 236 36.21 -16.39 -7.85
CA SER A 236 36.97 -17.26 -6.94
C SER A 236 38.35 -16.64 -6.73
N SER A 237 38.60 -16.08 -5.54
CA SER A 237 39.94 -15.74 -5.11
C SER A 237 40.67 -17.02 -4.72
N THR A 238 41.45 -17.54 -5.67
CA THR A 238 42.63 -18.38 -5.40
C THR A 238 43.69 -17.60 -4.67
#